data_AF-A0A952DSW6-F1
#
_entry.id   AF-A0A952DSW6-F1
#
_cell.length_a   1.000
_cell.length_b   1.000
_cell.length_c   1.000
_cell.angle_alpha   90.00
_cell.angle_beta   90.00
_cell.angle_gamma   90.00
#
_symmetry.space_group_name_H-M   'P 1'
#
loop_
_entity.id
_entity.type
_entity.pdbx_description
1 polymer ?
#
loop_
_entity_poly.entity_id
_entity_poly.type
_entity_poly.pdbx_seq_one_letter_code
_entity_poly.pdbx_strand_id
1 'polypeptide(L)'
;KNPTLANAASNYNKESLLNDFSNTSNETQTIHQQPTIVSSNATYSQQINTSNKQPVILNNDIQQPEVVEESLNIMDKEKELIIKALKKHKSRRKDASADLGISERTLYRKLKEYDIDDL
;
A
#
# COMPACT_ATOMS: atom_id res chain seq x y z
N LYS A 1 12.59 -38.80 35.35
CA LYS A 1 12.88 -37.39 35.70
C LYS A 1 14.00 -36.93 34.79
N ASN A 2 13.73 -36.07 33.80
CA ASN A 2 14.73 -35.56 32.85
C ASN A 2 14.88 -34.05 33.05
N PRO A 3 15.97 -33.55 33.68
CA PRO A 3 16.20 -32.13 33.88
C PRO A 3 17.23 -31.62 32.87
N THR A 4 16.81 -31.12 31.70
CA THR A 4 17.79 -30.52 30.76
C THR A 4 17.24 -29.42 29.83
N LEU A 5 16.10 -28.80 30.13
CA LEU A 5 15.53 -27.74 29.28
C LEU A 5 15.39 -26.37 29.98
N ALA A 6 16.09 -26.14 31.09
CA ALA A 6 15.97 -24.90 31.87
C ALA A 6 17.05 -23.83 31.58
N ASN A 7 17.98 -24.06 30.64
CA ASN A 7 19.12 -23.16 30.43
C ASN A 7 19.18 -22.45 29.06
N ALA A 8 18.18 -22.62 28.19
CA ALA A 8 18.22 -22.03 26.84
C ALA A 8 17.77 -20.54 26.78
N ALA A 9 17.22 -19.97 27.85
CA ALA A 9 16.59 -18.64 27.81
C ALA A 9 17.49 -17.48 28.25
N SER A 10 18.75 -17.73 28.66
CA SER A 10 19.55 -16.72 29.38
C SER A 10 20.54 -15.91 28.53
N ASN A 11 20.69 -16.19 27.22
CA ASN A 11 21.75 -15.59 26.40
C ASN A 11 21.23 -14.71 25.24
N TYR A 12 20.14 -13.96 25.46
CA TYR A 12 19.76 -12.87 24.54
C TYR A 12 20.62 -11.63 24.82
N ASN A 13 21.94 -11.74 24.67
CA ASN A 13 22.83 -10.58 24.67
C ASN A 13 22.88 -10.00 23.26
N LYS A 14 22.88 -8.66 23.16
CA LYS A 14 22.94 -7.92 21.89
C LYS A 14 24.11 -8.38 21.00
N GLU A 15 25.23 -8.82 21.57
CA GLU A 15 26.36 -9.37 20.82
C GLU A 15 26.07 -10.71 20.13
N SER A 16 25.25 -11.58 20.73
CA SER A 16 24.88 -12.87 20.12
C SER A 16 24.05 -12.68 18.85
N LEU A 17 23.21 -11.63 18.80
CA LEU A 17 22.37 -11.31 17.65
C LEU A 17 23.17 -10.72 16.47
N LEU A 18 24.30 -10.07 16.76
CA LEU A 18 25.19 -9.52 15.73
C LEU A 18 26.06 -10.61 15.08
N ASN A 19 26.41 -11.66 15.82
CA ASN A 19 27.25 -12.75 15.31
C ASN A 19 26.53 -13.64 14.27
N ASP A 20 25.20 -13.69 14.32
CA ASP A 20 24.40 -14.42 13.33
C ASP A 20 24.33 -13.68 11.99
N PHE A 21 24.46 -12.34 11.98
CA PHE A 21 24.44 -11.52 10.77
C PHE A 21 25.73 -11.62 9.95
N SER A 22 26.86 -11.93 10.57
CA SER A 22 28.17 -12.01 9.91
C SER A 22 28.50 -13.40 9.36
N ASN A 23 27.71 -14.42 9.66
CA ASN A 23 27.98 -15.82 9.29
C ASN A 23 27.12 -16.39 8.15
N THR A 24 26.27 -15.59 7.47
CA THR A 24 25.47 -16.07 6.32
C THR A 24 26.18 -15.98 4.96
N SER A 25 27.51 -15.82 4.96
CA SER A 25 28.32 -15.84 3.74
C SER A 25 28.92 -17.23 3.49
N ASN A 26 28.15 -18.32 3.57
CA ASN A 26 28.51 -19.62 2.99
C ASN A 26 27.25 -20.50 2.79
N GLU A 27 26.92 -20.69 1.50
CA GLU A 27 26.07 -21.73 0.88
C GLU A 27 24.74 -22.17 1.55
N THR A 28 23.63 -21.73 0.96
CA THR A 28 22.53 -22.65 0.60
C THR A 28 21.74 -22.07 -0.58
N GLN A 29 21.84 -22.71 -1.74
CA GLN A 29 21.08 -22.35 -2.93
C GLN A 29 19.59 -22.63 -2.71
N THR A 30 18.77 -21.58 -2.67
CA THR A 30 17.32 -21.69 -2.87
C THR A 30 17.00 -21.14 -4.26
N ILE A 31 16.41 -21.98 -5.11
CA ILE A 31 16.03 -21.66 -6.49
C ILE A 31 14.92 -20.59 -6.45
N HIS A 32 15.25 -19.34 -6.78
CA HIS A 32 14.28 -18.26 -6.99
C HIS A 32 14.22 -17.95 -8.50
N GLN A 33 13.23 -18.50 -9.20
CA GLN A 33 12.96 -18.13 -10.59
C GLN A 33 12.25 -16.77 -10.61
N GLN A 34 12.93 -15.74 -11.11
CA GLN A 34 12.30 -14.47 -11.47
C GLN A 34 11.47 -14.65 -12.75
N PRO A 35 10.27 -14.06 -12.84
CA PRO A 35 9.54 -14.01 -14.10
C PRO A 35 10.24 -13.07 -15.09
N THR A 36 10.58 -13.59 -16.26
CA THR A 36 11.05 -12.80 -17.40
C THR A 36 9.86 -12.10 -18.06
N ILE A 37 9.85 -10.76 -18.03
CA ILE A 37 8.91 -9.94 -18.80
C ILE A 37 9.36 -9.91 -20.27
N VAL A 38 8.61 -10.60 -21.13
CA VAL A 38 8.80 -10.55 -22.58
C VAL A 38 8.10 -9.29 -23.11
N SER A 39 8.88 -8.26 -23.46
CA SER A 39 8.35 -7.04 -24.06
C SER A 39 8.01 -7.30 -25.54
N SER A 40 6.73 -7.48 -25.84
CA SER A 40 6.23 -7.52 -27.21
C SER A 40 5.96 -6.09 -27.69
N ASN A 41 6.89 -5.54 -28.48
CA ASN A 41 6.73 -4.24 -29.12
C ASN A 41 5.78 -4.41 -30.33
N ALA A 42 4.49 -4.18 -30.11
CA ALA A 42 3.51 -4.07 -31.19
C ALA A 42 3.60 -2.68 -31.84
N THR A 43 4.31 -2.60 -32.97
CA THR A 43 4.32 -1.42 -33.84
C THR A 43 2.96 -1.30 -34.53
N TYR A 44 2.12 -0.38 -34.06
CA TYR A 44 0.91 0.04 -34.78
C TYR A 44 1.22 1.31 -35.59
N SER A 45 1.42 1.16 -36.89
CA SER A 45 1.44 2.28 -37.83
C SER A 45 0.02 2.58 -38.32
N GLN A 46 -0.68 3.47 -37.61
CA GLN A 46 -1.94 4.04 -38.10
C GLN A 46 -1.61 5.21 -39.04
N GLN A 47 -1.87 5.02 -40.33
CA GLN A 47 -1.78 6.08 -41.34
C GLN A 47 -3.08 6.92 -41.30
N ILE A 48 -3.00 8.17 -40.85
CA ILE A 48 -4.13 9.10 -40.87
C ILE A 48 -4.16 9.90 -42.17
N ASN A 49 -5.12 9.57 -43.02
CA ASN A 49 -5.45 10.35 -44.22
C ASN A 49 -6.25 11.58 -43.80
N THR A 50 -5.68 12.78 -43.90
CA THR A 50 -6.36 14.05 -43.59
C THR A 50 -6.46 14.93 -44.82
N SER A 51 -7.39 14.57 -45.71
CA SER A 51 -7.89 15.46 -46.76
C SER A 51 -8.93 16.38 -46.13
N ASN A 52 -8.70 17.69 -46.20
CA ASN A 52 -9.56 18.83 -45.82
C ASN A 52 -9.14 19.56 -44.53
N LYS A 53 -8.17 20.46 -44.69
CA LYS A 53 -7.83 21.49 -43.71
C LYS A 53 -8.88 22.60 -43.77
N GLN A 54 -9.91 22.50 -42.94
CA GLN A 54 -10.68 23.67 -42.50
C GLN A 54 -10.54 23.75 -40.97
N PRO A 55 -10.06 24.86 -40.40
CA PRO A 55 -9.92 24.96 -38.95
C PRO A 55 -11.32 25.02 -38.31
N VAL A 56 -11.64 24.00 -37.51
CA VAL A 56 -12.81 24.03 -36.62
C VAL A 56 -12.45 24.92 -35.42
N ILE A 57 -13.11 26.06 -35.29
CA ILE A 57 -13.00 26.92 -34.10
C ILE A 57 -13.85 26.28 -33.00
N LEU A 58 -13.21 25.52 -32.11
CA LEU A 58 -13.84 25.02 -30.91
C LEU A 58 -13.80 26.15 -29.86
N ASN A 59 -14.97 26.65 -29.45
CA ASN A 59 -15.08 27.63 -28.38
C ASN A 59 -14.44 27.03 -27.12
N ASN A 60 -13.32 27.63 -26.72
CA ASN A 60 -12.35 27.08 -25.78
C ASN A 60 -12.80 27.28 -24.32
N ASP A 61 -13.95 26.70 -23.94
CA ASP A 61 -14.29 26.45 -22.54
C ASP A 61 -13.61 25.15 -22.07
N ILE A 62 -12.30 25.08 -22.27
CA ILE A 62 -11.48 24.02 -21.69
C ILE A 62 -11.38 24.36 -20.20
N GLN A 63 -12.20 23.70 -19.40
CA GLN A 63 -12.04 23.67 -17.94
C GLN A 63 -10.61 23.24 -17.65
N GLN A 64 -9.80 24.15 -17.10
CA GLN A 64 -8.43 23.83 -16.74
C GLN A 64 -8.47 22.66 -15.74
N PRO A 65 -7.63 21.62 -15.91
CA PRO A 65 -7.55 20.55 -14.92
C PRO A 65 -7.05 21.15 -13.60
N GLU A 66 -7.93 21.23 -12.62
CA GLU A 66 -7.57 21.61 -11.26
C GLU A 66 -6.61 20.55 -10.71
N VAL A 67 -5.35 20.93 -10.53
CA VAL A 67 -4.35 20.06 -9.92
C VAL A 67 -4.61 20.05 -8.42
N VAL A 68 -5.36 19.06 -7.95
CA VAL A 68 -5.52 18.81 -6.52
C VAL A 68 -4.22 18.20 -6.01
N GLU A 69 -3.45 18.97 -5.24
CA GLU A 69 -2.27 18.45 -4.57
C GLU A 69 -2.70 17.48 -3.46
N GLU A 70 -2.57 16.17 -3.74
CA GLU A 70 -2.78 15.15 -2.72
C GLU A 70 -1.57 15.07 -1.79
N SER A 71 -1.78 15.28 -0.48
CA SER A 71 -0.77 14.98 0.53
C SER A 71 -0.44 13.49 0.52
N LEU A 72 0.84 13.15 0.32
CA LEU A 72 1.36 11.78 0.42
C LEU A 72 1.59 11.33 1.87
N ASN A 73 1.07 12.07 2.85
CA ASN A 73 1.18 11.72 4.25
C ASN A 73 0.30 10.51 4.60
N ILE A 74 0.92 9.49 5.18
CA ILE A 74 0.26 8.24 5.54
C ILE A 74 -0.90 8.45 6.53
N MET A 75 -0.73 9.36 7.50
CA MET A 75 -1.75 9.61 8.52
C MET A 75 -3.01 10.24 7.92
N ASP A 76 -2.82 11.17 6.98
CA ASP A 76 -3.94 11.86 6.32
C ASP A 76 -4.73 10.87 5.46
N LYS A 77 -4.02 10.02 4.69
CA LYS A 77 -4.65 8.97 3.88
C LYS A 77 -5.34 7.91 4.74
N GLU A 78 -4.74 7.50 5.86
CA GLU A 78 -5.39 6.58 6.81
C GLU A 78 -6.68 7.18 7.35
N LYS A 79 -6.66 8.45 7.80
CA LYS A 79 -7.85 9.17 8.28
C LYS A 79 -8.93 9.27 7.21
N GLU A 80 -8.56 9.62 5.98
CA GLU A 80 -9.50 9.74 4.85
C GLU A 80 -10.18 8.39 4.53
N LEU A 81 -9.41 7.31 4.48
CA LEU A 81 -9.91 5.96 4.23
C LEU A 81 -10.88 5.50 5.32
N ILE A 82 -10.55 5.77 6.59
CA ILE A 82 -11.43 5.47 7.73
C ILE A 82 -12.76 6.20 7.59
N ILE A 83 -12.73 7.51 7.30
CA ILE A 83 -13.94 8.32 7.11
C ILE A 83 -14.78 7.79 5.94
N LYS A 84 -14.14 7.45 4.82
CA LYS A 84 -14.83 6.90 3.64
C LYS A 84 -15.50 5.56 3.95
N ALA A 85 -14.82 4.64 4.62
CA ALA A 85 -15.38 3.35 5.01
C ALA A 85 -16.57 3.51 5.96
N LEU A 86 -16.46 4.37 6.98
CA LEU A 86 -17.55 4.65 7.91
C LEU A 86 -18.77 5.25 7.19
N LYS A 87 -18.57 6.24 6.31
CA LYS A 87 -19.65 6.82 5.51
C LYS A 87 -20.32 5.76 4.61
N LYS A 88 -19.54 4.94 3.92
CA LYS A 88 -20.03 3.84 3.07
C LYS A 88 -20.89 2.85 3.86
N HIS A 89 -20.50 2.55 5.09
CA HIS A 89 -21.20 1.58 5.94
C HIS A 89 -22.16 2.21 6.97
N LYS A 90 -22.50 3.51 6.85
CA LYS A 90 -23.40 4.24 7.77
C LYS A 90 -22.95 4.13 9.23
N SER A 91 -21.66 4.35 9.47
CA SER A 91 -21.01 4.34 10.79
C SER A 91 -21.02 2.97 11.50
N ARG A 92 -21.39 1.90 10.79
CA ARG A 92 -21.29 0.51 11.29
C ARG A 92 -19.83 0.09 11.35
N ARG A 93 -19.24 0.20 12.55
CA ARG A 93 -17.82 -0.07 12.82
C ARG A 93 -17.36 -1.47 12.38
N LYS A 94 -18.19 -2.50 12.59
CA LYS A 94 -17.91 -3.87 12.16
C LYS A 94 -17.66 -3.96 10.65
N ASP A 95 -18.62 -3.49 9.85
CA ASP A 95 -18.54 -3.58 8.40
C ASP A 95 -17.40 -2.72 7.85
N ALA A 96 -17.24 -1.49 8.39
CA ALA A 96 -16.14 -0.61 8.00
C ALA A 96 -14.76 -1.22 8.32
N SER A 97 -14.60 -1.82 9.50
CA SER A 97 -13.34 -2.49 9.87
C SER A 97 -13.03 -3.69 8.97
N ALA A 98 -14.06 -4.44 8.57
CA ALA A 98 -13.92 -5.55 7.63
C ALA A 98 -13.50 -5.07 6.23
N ASP A 99 -14.10 -3.98 5.72
CA ASP A 99 -13.75 -3.36 4.43
C ASP A 99 -12.30 -2.83 4.43
N LEU A 100 -11.84 -2.30 5.56
CA LEU A 100 -10.46 -1.84 5.77
C LEU A 100 -9.46 -2.98 6.05
N GLY A 101 -9.93 -4.20 6.29
CA GLY A 101 -9.08 -5.34 6.62
C GLY A 101 -8.41 -5.26 7.99
N ILE A 102 -9.00 -4.54 8.95
CA ILE A 102 -8.48 -4.38 10.32
C ILE A 102 -9.49 -4.88 11.35
N SER A 103 -9.03 -5.14 12.58
CA SER A 103 -9.95 -5.45 13.68
C SER A 103 -10.77 -4.21 14.08
N GLU A 104 -11.99 -4.41 14.59
CA GLU A 104 -12.79 -3.35 15.19
C GLU A 104 -12.02 -2.59 16.30
N ARG A 105 -11.18 -3.30 17.07
CA ARG A 105 -10.35 -2.69 18.12
C ARG A 105 -9.31 -1.72 17.54
N THR A 106 -8.70 -2.07 16.42
CA THR A 106 -7.78 -1.18 15.70
C THR A 106 -8.52 0.05 15.19
N LEU A 107 -9.69 -0.15 14.57
CA LEU A 107 -10.53 0.95 14.09
C LEU A 107 -10.90 1.91 15.23
N TYR A 108 -11.32 1.39 16.38
CA TYR A 108 -11.68 2.21 17.55
C TYR A 108 -10.51 3.07 18.05
N ARG A 109 -9.29 2.51 18.08
CA ARG A 109 -8.11 3.28 18.49
C ARG A 109 -7.84 4.43 17.51
N LYS A 110 -7.94 4.16 16.20
CA LYS A 110 -7.71 5.18 15.17
C LYS A 110 -8.78 6.27 15.16
N LEU A 111 -10.04 5.92 15.42
CA LEU A 111 -11.12 6.89 15.62
C LEU A 111 -10.78 7.90 16.72
N LYS A 112 -10.24 7.40 17.85
CA LYS A 112 -9.81 8.24 18.97
C LYS A 112 -8.53 9.02 18.71
N GLU A 113 -7.57 8.44 17.99
CA GLU A 113 -6.29 9.09 17.62
C GLU A 113 -6.51 10.29 16.69
N TYR A 114 -7.57 10.27 15.89
CA TYR A 114 -7.89 11.32 14.91
C TYR A 114 -9.03 12.25 15.34
N ASP A 115 -9.56 12.09 16.56
CA ASP A 115 -10.71 12.83 17.10
C ASP A 115 -11.94 12.80 16.16
N ILE A 116 -12.28 11.61 15.66
CA ILE A 116 -13.40 11.37 14.73
C ILE A 116 -14.34 10.26 15.22
N ASP A 117 -14.36 9.97 16.51
CA ASP A 117 -15.15 8.90 17.12
C ASP A 117 -16.67 9.08 17.05
N ASP A 118 -17.12 10.31 16.79
CA ASP A 118 -18.53 10.71 16.65
C ASP A 118 -19.09 10.62 15.21
N LEU A 119 -18.30 10.17 14.23
CA LEU A 119 -18.76 9.92 12.85
C LEU A 119 -19.52 8.60 12.72
#